data_AF-A0A1D6HTM9-F1
#
_entry.id   AF-A0A1D6HTM9-F1
#
_cell.length_a   1.000
_cell.length_b   1.000
_cell.length_c   1.000
_cell.angle_alpha   90.00
_cell.angle_beta   90.00
_cell.angle_gamma   90.00
#
_symmetry.space_group_name_H-M   'P 1'
#
loop_
_entity.id
_entity.type
_entity.pdbx_description
1 polymer ?
#
loop_
_entity_poly.entity_id
_entity_poly.type
_entity_poly.pdbx_seq_one_letter_code
_entity_poly.pdbx_strand_id
1 'polypeptide(L)'
;MASAAHSLLHTPEAHRAATRSPFSPPAPTPFLHLRPHRLPLRLRSTSPTASDLTAFPPNPNGIFASDRPIDVDAATEAELRENGFRSTRRTKLVCTVGPATSRPDQLEALAVGGMNVARLNMCHGDREWHRAAIRAVRSLNEEKGFAVAVMMDTEGSEIHMGDLGGASSVKAEDGEVWTFSVRSFELPLPERTINVNYDGFAEDVRVGDELLVDGGMARFEVIEKIGPDVKCRCTDPGLLLPRANLTFWRDGSIVRERNAMLPTISSKDWLDIDFGIAEGVDFIAVSFVKSAEVIRHLKSYIAARSRGSDMAVIAKIESIDSLKNLEEIIRASDGAMVARGDMGAQVPLEQVPSIQQKIVQLCRQLNKPVIVASQLLESMIEYPTPTRAEVADVSEAVRQRADALMLSGESAMGRYPDKALSVLRSVSLRIEKWWREEKRHEALELRSVSSSFSDKISEEICNSAAKLMAWEWTPSLCSPRPGTWPPCSRGAAPTARSSPSRRRRPSGGG
;
A
#
# COMPACT_ATOMS: atom_id res chain seq x y z
N MET A 1 4.33 -67.37 -32.93
CA MET A 1 3.73 -67.63 -34.25
C MET A 1 3.67 -66.29 -34.98
N ALA A 2 4.74 -65.85 -35.64
CA ALA A 2 5.25 -66.25 -36.96
C ALA A 2 4.46 -65.67 -38.15
N SER A 3 5.16 -64.83 -38.96
CA SER A 3 5.03 -64.51 -40.40
C SER A 3 5.02 -62.98 -40.66
N ALA A 4 6.15 -62.31 -40.98
CA ALA A 4 6.90 -62.25 -42.26
C ALA A 4 6.11 -61.53 -43.39
N ALA A 5 6.46 -60.33 -43.88
CA ALA A 5 7.65 -59.83 -44.63
C ALA A 5 7.60 -60.06 -46.17
N HIS A 6 7.62 -58.98 -46.96
CA HIS A 6 8.15 -58.81 -48.34
C HIS A 6 7.97 -57.31 -48.77
N SER A 7 8.94 -56.45 -49.15
CA SER A 7 10.00 -56.46 -50.22
C SER A 7 9.40 -56.39 -51.64
N LEU A 8 9.71 -55.52 -52.63
CA LEU A 8 10.85 -54.63 -53.00
C LEU A 8 10.48 -53.65 -54.17
N LEU A 9 11.21 -52.52 -54.27
CA LEU A 9 11.81 -51.80 -55.44
C LEU A 9 11.00 -51.30 -56.67
N HIS A 10 11.01 -49.98 -56.93
CA HIS A 10 11.74 -49.30 -58.04
C HIS A 10 11.60 -47.75 -58.04
N THR A 11 12.72 -47.03 -58.16
CA THR A 11 12.93 -45.58 -58.49
C THR A 11 13.24 -45.40 -60.00
N PRO A 12 13.33 -44.19 -60.66
CA PRO A 12 13.81 -42.83 -60.23
C PRO A 12 12.93 -41.64 -60.78
N GLU A 13 13.10 -40.34 -60.46
CA GLU A 13 14.20 -39.35 -60.71
C GLU A 13 14.00 -38.12 -59.77
N ALA A 14 15.00 -37.72 -58.98
CA ALA A 14 15.98 -36.64 -59.22
C ALA A 14 15.47 -35.18 -59.00
N HIS A 15 15.84 -34.57 -57.86
CA HIS A 15 16.71 -33.39 -57.83
C HIS A 15 17.17 -33.00 -56.39
N ARG A 16 18.48 -33.22 -56.15
CA ARG A 16 19.48 -32.48 -55.33
C ARG A 16 19.01 -31.79 -54.01
N ALA A 17 19.40 -32.34 -52.85
CA ALA A 17 20.63 -32.07 -52.06
C ALA A 17 20.52 -30.79 -51.18
N ALA A 18 20.27 -30.91 -49.86
CA ALA A 18 21.24 -31.11 -48.75
C ALA A 18 22.10 -29.85 -48.49
N THR A 19 22.40 -29.34 -47.29
CA THR A 19 22.23 -29.72 -45.87
C THR A 19 22.81 -28.56 -45.02
N ARG A 20 22.49 -28.57 -43.70
CA ARG A 20 23.28 -28.06 -42.53
C ARG A 20 22.75 -26.83 -41.78
N SER A 21 22.54 -27.06 -40.49
CA SER A 21 22.38 -26.15 -39.34
C SER A 21 23.77 -25.81 -38.70
N PRO A 22 23.86 -25.22 -37.48
CA PRO A 22 23.73 -23.80 -37.12
C PRO A 22 25.02 -23.22 -36.46
N PHE A 23 25.10 -21.89 -36.21
CA PHE A 23 25.74 -21.14 -35.08
C PHE A 23 26.28 -19.73 -35.44
N SER A 24 25.78 -18.72 -34.70
CA SER A 24 26.38 -17.41 -34.27
C SER A 24 26.57 -16.25 -35.28
N PRO A 25 26.81 -14.99 -34.82
CA PRO A 25 25.84 -13.88 -34.68
C PRO A 25 26.10 -12.71 -35.67
N PRO A 26 25.21 -11.70 -35.81
CA PRO A 26 25.45 -10.62 -36.77
C PRO A 26 26.35 -9.50 -36.20
N ALA A 27 27.36 -9.13 -36.98
CA ALA A 27 28.24 -7.97 -36.81
C ALA A 27 27.81 -6.80 -37.75
N PRO A 28 28.33 -5.58 -37.57
CA PRO A 28 27.57 -4.34 -37.75
C PRO A 28 27.70 -3.67 -39.14
N THR A 29 26.76 -2.78 -39.47
CA THR A 29 26.78 -1.91 -40.67
C THR A 29 26.69 -0.42 -40.30
N PRO A 30 27.09 0.51 -41.20
CA PRO A 30 28.08 1.54 -40.88
C PRO A 30 27.54 2.92 -40.52
N PHE A 31 28.41 3.71 -39.88
CA PHE A 31 28.30 5.13 -39.57
C PHE A 31 28.14 6.01 -40.82
N LEU A 32 27.16 6.90 -40.80
CA LEU A 32 27.06 8.08 -41.67
C LEU A 32 27.30 9.34 -40.83
N HIS A 33 28.39 10.04 -41.17
CA HIS A 33 28.72 11.38 -40.68
C HIS A 33 27.88 12.44 -41.41
N LEU A 34 27.19 13.32 -40.68
CA LEU A 34 26.84 14.66 -41.15
C LEU A 34 27.11 15.71 -40.05
N ARG A 35 27.73 16.80 -40.50
CA ARG A 35 28.41 17.86 -39.74
C ARG A 35 27.45 18.87 -39.07
N PRO A 36 27.92 19.61 -38.05
CA PRO A 36 27.16 20.63 -37.33
C PRO A 36 27.21 22.00 -38.03
N HIS A 37 26.10 22.74 -37.98
CA HIS A 37 26.07 24.17 -38.35
C HIS A 37 26.48 25.06 -37.17
N ARG A 38 27.38 26.03 -37.45
CA ARG A 38 27.93 27.03 -36.52
C ARG A 38 27.23 28.40 -36.66
N LEU A 39 26.78 28.94 -35.52
CA LEU A 39 26.97 30.30 -34.94
C LEU A 39 26.43 31.56 -35.67
N PRO A 40 26.30 32.77 -35.04
CA PRO A 40 26.90 33.22 -33.75
C PRO A 40 26.00 34.06 -32.79
N LEU A 41 26.43 34.27 -31.53
CA LEU A 41 26.74 35.61 -30.96
C LEU A 41 27.02 35.64 -29.43
N ARG A 42 28.27 36.02 -29.12
CA ARG A 42 28.79 36.90 -28.05
C ARG A 42 28.44 36.64 -26.56
N LEU A 43 29.42 36.09 -25.85
CA LEU A 43 29.72 36.40 -24.44
C LEU A 43 30.94 37.33 -24.39
N ARG A 44 30.82 38.44 -23.65
CA ARG A 44 31.89 39.42 -23.44
C ARG A 44 32.51 39.17 -22.07
N SER A 45 33.82 39.02 -22.07
CA SER A 45 34.73 38.90 -20.93
C SER A 45 34.91 40.21 -20.17
N THR A 46 35.14 40.12 -18.86
CA THR A 46 36.11 40.97 -18.13
C THR A 46 36.67 40.20 -16.92
N SER A 47 37.95 39.82 -16.98
CA SER A 47 38.86 39.54 -15.86
C SER A 47 39.62 40.83 -15.49
N PRO A 48 40.21 40.99 -14.27
CA PRO A 48 41.52 40.42 -13.86
C PRO A 48 41.53 39.98 -12.36
N THR A 49 42.52 39.35 -11.69
CA THR A 49 43.95 39.01 -11.89
C THR A 49 44.36 38.00 -10.80
N ALA A 50 45.42 37.24 -11.06
CA ALA A 50 46.03 36.19 -10.24
C ALA A 50 46.89 36.70 -9.06
N SER A 51 47.06 35.87 -8.02
CA SER A 51 48.39 35.43 -7.52
C SER A 51 48.31 34.48 -6.32
N ASP A 52 48.97 33.34 -6.53
CA ASP A 52 49.90 32.64 -5.62
C ASP A 52 49.43 31.85 -4.39
N LEU A 53 49.57 30.54 -4.59
CA LEU A 53 49.91 29.47 -3.64
C LEU A 53 51.01 29.89 -2.66
N THR A 54 50.88 29.52 -1.37
CA THR A 54 51.81 28.60 -0.68
C THR A 54 51.46 28.40 0.82
N ALA A 55 51.76 27.18 1.29
CA ALA A 55 52.03 26.76 2.68
C ALA A 55 50.85 26.34 3.60
N PHE A 56 50.64 25.02 3.69
CA PHE A 56 50.22 24.32 4.92
C PHE A 56 51.42 24.17 5.88
N PRO A 57 51.26 24.05 7.22
CA PRO A 57 51.08 22.71 7.85
C PRO A 57 50.16 22.75 9.13
N PRO A 58 50.12 21.76 10.06
CA PRO A 58 49.08 20.72 10.10
C PRO A 58 48.32 20.54 11.45
N ASN A 59 47.07 20.03 11.38
CA ASN A 59 46.27 19.20 12.35
C ASN A 59 46.09 19.67 13.83
N PRO A 60 45.24 19.07 14.70
CA PRO A 60 44.18 18.04 14.53
C PRO A 60 42.86 18.27 15.32
N ASN A 61 41.84 17.44 15.05
CA ASN A 61 40.59 17.20 15.83
C ASN A 61 39.55 18.34 15.85
N GLY A 62 38.28 18.21 15.51
CA GLY A 62 37.42 17.10 15.11
C GLY A 62 35.96 17.62 15.08
N ILE A 63 35.13 17.00 14.22
CA ILE A 63 33.66 17.05 14.22
C ILE A 63 33.01 18.40 13.79
N PHE A 64 32.69 18.52 12.49
CA PHE A 64 31.57 19.34 12.04
C PHE A 64 30.41 18.41 11.68
N ALA A 65 29.43 18.37 12.57
CA ALA A 65 28.09 17.89 12.29
C ALA A 65 27.46 18.82 11.23
N SER A 66 27.09 18.27 10.08
CA SER A 66 26.28 18.99 9.10
C SER A 66 24.80 18.85 9.45
N ASP A 67 24.35 19.61 10.44
CA ASP A 67 22.94 19.93 10.58
C ASP A 67 22.52 20.84 9.43
N ARG A 68 21.95 20.25 8.37
CA ARG A 68 21.02 20.97 7.51
C ARG A 68 19.64 20.37 7.72
N PRO A 69 18.72 21.04 8.44
CA PRO A 69 17.36 20.58 8.49
C PRO A 69 16.79 20.69 7.09
N ILE A 70 16.00 19.68 6.71
CA ILE A 70 15.19 19.69 5.50
C ILE A 70 14.41 21.00 5.51
N ASP A 71 14.59 21.81 4.45
CA ASP A 71 13.91 23.08 4.29
C ASP A 71 12.41 22.81 4.20
N VAL A 72 11.72 23.00 5.33
CA VAL A 72 10.27 22.90 5.42
C VAL A 72 9.76 24.14 4.70
N ASP A 73 9.41 23.97 3.42
CA ASP A 73 8.94 25.02 2.51
C ASP A 73 8.12 26.07 3.28
N ALA A 74 8.52 27.35 3.25
CA ALA A 74 7.91 28.42 4.03
C ALA A 74 6.39 28.56 3.80
N ALA A 75 5.88 27.97 2.71
CA ALA A 75 4.45 27.77 2.47
C ALA A 75 3.75 26.97 3.58
N THR A 76 4.42 25.99 4.20
CA THR A 76 3.85 25.10 5.22
C THR A 76 3.59 25.81 6.55
N GLU A 77 4.46 26.73 6.95
CA GLU A 77 4.31 27.50 8.19
C GLU A 77 3.24 28.59 8.06
N ALA A 78 3.16 29.22 6.88
CA ALA A 78 2.11 30.18 6.55
C ALA A 78 0.73 29.52 6.48
N GLU A 79 0.62 28.33 5.87
CA GLU A 79 -0.65 27.58 5.78
C GLU A 79 -1.18 27.11 7.15
N LEU A 80 -0.28 26.74 8.07
CA LEU A 80 -0.62 26.37 9.45
C LEU A 80 -1.13 27.59 10.25
N ARG A 81 -0.53 28.76 10.05
CA ARG A 81 -0.95 30.02 10.70
C ARG A 81 -2.29 30.54 10.16
N GLU A 82 -2.58 30.33 8.89
CA GLU A 82 -3.80 30.87 8.27
C GLU A 82 -5.04 29.97 8.44
N ASN A 83 -4.89 28.64 8.55
CA ASN A 83 -6.02 27.70 8.59
C ASN A 83 -6.22 26.98 9.95
N GLY A 84 -5.32 27.15 10.92
CA GLY A 84 -5.29 26.33 12.14
C GLY A 84 -5.06 24.84 11.85
N PHE A 85 -5.49 23.95 12.76
CA PHE A 85 -5.42 22.48 12.57
C PHE A 85 -6.29 21.92 11.42
N ARG A 86 -7.03 22.78 10.69
CA ARG A 86 -7.82 22.35 9.53
C ARG A 86 -6.92 22.23 8.32
N SER A 87 -6.41 21.02 8.11
CA SER A 87 -5.58 20.70 6.95
C SER A 87 -6.33 20.99 5.64
N THR A 88 -5.68 21.73 4.73
CA THR A 88 -6.11 21.94 3.33
C THR A 88 -6.05 20.66 2.50
N ARG A 89 -5.41 19.61 3.03
CA ARG A 89 -5.24 18.29 2.44
C ARG A 89 -6.54 17.49 2.45
N ARG A 90 -6.93 16.98 1.28
CA ARG A 90 -8.17 16.21 1.10
C ARG A 90 -7.99 14.73 1.33
N THR A 91 -6.92 14.16 0.75
CA THR A 91 -6.47 12.78 1.00
C THR A 91 -6.35 12.58 2.51
N LYS A 92 -6.49 11.37 3.05
CA LYS A 92 -6.30 11.05 4.47
C LYS A 92 -5.03 10.20 4.66
N LEU A 93 -4.43 10.25 5.86
CA LEU A 93 -3.23 9.47 6.18
C LEU A 93 -3.59 8.46 7.26
N VAL A 94 -3.31 7.20 6.98
CA VAL A 94 -3.40 6.09 7.92
C VAL A 94 -1.96 5.77 8.35
N CYS A 95 -1.72 5.67 9.65
CA CYS A 95 -0.42 5.24 10.18
C CYS A 95 -0.63 3.98 11.00
N THR A 96 0.17 2.95 10.73
CA THR A 96 0.24 1.78 11.58
C THR A 96 0.99 2.12 12.86
N VAL A 97 0.37 1.91 14.01
CA VAL A 97 1.00 2.07 15.32
C VAL A 97 1.83 0.83 15.61
N GLY A 98 3.08 1.03 16.03
CA GLY A 98 3.98 -0.04 16.41
C GLY A 98 5.01 0.40 17.44
N PRO A 99 6.06 -0.39 17.68
CA PRO A 99 7.10 -0.07 18.65
C PRO A 99 7.71 1.33 18.49
N ALA A 100 7.89 1.80 17.25
CA ALA A 100 8.46 3.13 16.97
C ALA A 100 7.51 4.28 17.34
N THR A 101 6.19 4.03 17.40
CA THR A 101 5.16 5.09 17.44
C THR A 101 4.12 4.89 18.54
N SER A 102 4.32 3.94 19.45
CA SER A 102 3.34 3.59 20.51
C SER A 102 3.37 4.51 21.73
N ARG A 103 4.42 5.31 21.91
CA ARG A 103 4.51 6.26 23.03
C ARG A 103 3.56 7.45 22.83
N PRO A 104 2.98 8.01 23.91
CA PRO A 104 2.05 9.14 23.81
C PRO A 104 2.59 10.35 23.04
N ASP A 105 3.86 10.71 23.24
CA ASP A 105 4.50 11.83 22.54
C ASP A 105 4.69 11.57 21.04
N GLN A 106 4.93 10.31 20.66
CA GLN A 106 5.06 9.91 19.26
C GLN A 106 3.70 9.86 18.56
N LEU A 107 2.66 9.33 19.22
CA LEU A 107 1.29 9.37 18.71
C LEU A 107 0.82 10.81 18.49
N GLU A 108 1.13 11.70 19.43
CA GLU A 108 0.87 13.13 19.27
C GLU A 108 1.64 13.72 18.10
N ALA A 109 2.94 13.42 17.96
CA ALA A 109 3.74 13.88 16.83
C ALA A 109 3.13 13.47 15.48
N LEU A 110 2.65 12.22 15.37
CA LEU A 110 1.93 11.76 14.18
C LEU A 110 0.61 12.50 13.97
N ALA A 111 -0.17 12.75 15.03
CA ALA A 111 -1.43 13.50 14.92
C ALA A 111 -1.19 14.95 14.48
N VAL A 112 -0.18 15.62 15.04
CA VAL A 112 0.27 16.96 14.61
C VAL A 112 0.78 16.92 13.16
N GLY A 113 1.49 15.86 12.78
CA GLY A 113 1.97 15.59 11.43
C GLY A 113 0.83 15.45 10.41
N GLY A 114 -0.36 15.09 10.86
CA GLY A 114 -1.59 15.03 10.07
C GLY A 114 -2.18 13.64 9.90
N MET A 115 -1.81 12.69 10.77
CA MET A 115 -2.44 11.36 10.86
C MET A 115 -3.96 11.50 11.07
N ASN A 116 -4.74 10.75 10.30
CA ASN A 116 -6.20 10.71 10.41
C ASN A 116 -6.71 9.42 11.02
N VAL A 117 -6.00 8.31 10.81
CA VAL A 117 -6.37 6.99 11.32
C VAL A 117 -5.13 6.31 11.89
N ALA A 118 -5.23 5.82 13.12
CA ALA A 118 -4.27 4.92 13.74
C ALA A 118 -4.69 3.47 13.45
N ARG A 119 -3.88 2.74 12.69
CA ARG A 119 -4.07 1.33 12.37
C ARG A 119 -3.36 0.46 13.42
N LEU A 120 -4.07 -0.54 13.92
CA LEU A 120 -3.58 -1.57 14.85
C LEU A 120 -3.58 -2.91 14.11
N ASN A 121 -2.39 -3.47 13.87
CA ASN A 121 -2.22 -4.73 13.17
C ASN A 121 -2.28 -5.91 14.16
N MET A 122 -3.32 -6.74 14.07
CA MET A 122 -3.55 -7.85 15.01
C MET A 122 -2.65 -9.08 14.76
N CYS A 123 -1.83 -9.08 13.70
CA CYS A 123 -0.75 -10.07 13.52
C CYS A 123 0.37 -9.91 14.57
N HIS A 124 0.49 -8.74 15.19
CA HIS A 124 1.56 -8.43 16.14
C HIS A 124 0.99 -7.85 17.43
N GLY A 125 1.73 -8.01 18.53
CA GLY A 125 1.32 -7.53 19.85
C GLY A 125 0.17 -8.34 20.45
N ASP A 126 -0.02 -8.16 21.75
CA ASP A 126 -1.16 -8.73 22.47
C ASP A 126 -2.29 -7.69 22.61
N ARG A 127 -3.46 -8.14 23.08
CA ARG A 127 -4.65 -7.28 23.25
C ARG A 127 -4.45 -6.19 24.29
N GLU A 128 -3.56 -6.38 25.27
CA GLU A 128 -3.30 -5.37 26.30
C GLU A 128 -2.50 -4.21 25.71
N TRP A 129 -1.50 -4.52 24.89
CA TRP A 129 -0.75 -3.52 24.14
C TRP A 129 -1.67 -2.73 23.19
N HIS A 130 -2.54 -3.42 22.45
CA HIS A 130 -3.51 -2.75 21.56
C HIS A 130 -4.47 -1.87 22.34
N ARG A 131 -4.99 -2.34 23.50
CA ARG A 131 -5.84 -1.53 24.39
C ARG A 131 -5.15 -0.27 24.86
N ALA A 132 -3.88 -0.34 25.23
CA ALA A 132 -3.10 0.83 25.63
C ALA A 132 -2.99 1.85 24.47
N ALA A 133 -2.73 1.39 23.25
CA ALA A 133 -2.69 2.25 22.07
C ALA A 133 -4.05 2.91 21.77
N ILE A 134 -5.16 2.16 21.86
CA ILE A 134 -6.51 2.69 21.69
C ILE A 134 -6.77 3.82 22.71
N ARG A 135 -6.50 3.55 23.99
CA ARG A 135 -6.69 4.54 25.06
C ARG A 135 -5.85 5.80 24.82
N ALA A 136 -4.59 5.65 24.42
CA ALA A 136 -3.72 6.79 24.11
C ALA A 136 -4.29 7.65 22.97
N VAL A 137 -4.79 7.05 21.90
CA VAL A 137 -5.44 7.77 20.79
C VAL A 137 -6.73 8.46 21.26
N ARG A 138 -7.54 7.81 22.12
CA ARG A 138 -8.75 8.44 22.66
C ARG A 138 -8.43 9.61 23.59
N SER A 139 -7.46 9.48 24.49
CA SER A 139 -6.97 10.58 25.33
C SER A 139 -6.43 11.74 24.50
N LEU A 140 -5.67 11.44 23.44
CA LEU A 140 -5.16 12.45 22.51
C LEU A 140 -6.30 13.26 21.87
N ASN A 141 -7.38 12.61 21.46
CA ASN A 141 -8.55 13.27 20.91
C ASN A 141 -9.29 14.13 21.95
N GLU A 142 -9.45 13.62 23.18
CA GLU A 142 -10.21 14.31 24.24
C GLU A 142 -9.46 15.49 24.83
N GLU A 143 -8.16 15.36 25.07
CA GLU A 143 -7.33 16.37 25.72
C GLU A 143 -6.88 17.47 24.74
N LYS A 144 -6.58 17.10 23.49
CA LYS A 144 -5.96 18.01 22.51
C LYS A 144 -6.87 18.38 21.33
N GLY A 145 -8.09 17.84 21.30
CA GLY A 145 -9.09 18.17 20.29
C GLY A 145 -8.82 17.58 18.90
N PHE A 146 -7.96 16.55 18.81
CA PHE A 146 -7.79 15.78 17.58
C PHE A 146 -9.02 14.89 17.30
N ALA A 147 -9.09 14.39 16.07
CA ALA A 147 -10.14 13.46 15.63
C ALA A 147 -9.52 12.26 14.90
N VAL A 148 -8.51 11.64 15.53
CA VAL A 148 -7.85 10.44 15.01
C VAL A 148 -8.77 9.23 15.24
N ALA A 149 -9.15 8.56 14.16
CA ALA A 149 -9.90 7.33 14.22
C ALA A 149 -8.99 6.12 14.49
N VAL A 150 -9.54 5.05 15.03
CA VAL A 150 -8.84 3.78 15.29
C VAL A 150 -9.35 2.71 14.34
N MET A 151 -8.43 2.06 13.63
CA MET A 151 -8.70 0.94 12.74
C MET A 151 -8.01 -0.31 13.27
N MET A 152 -8.77 -1.37 13.48
CA MET A 152 -8.24 -2.70 13.75
C MET A 152 -8.10 -3.47 12.44
N ASP A 153 -6.94 -4.07 12.18
CA ASP A 153 -6.67 -4.89 11.00
C ASP A 153 -6.48 -6.35 11.41
N THR A 154 -7.36 -7.23 10.90
CA THR A 154 -7.36 -8.67 11.21
C THR A 154 -6.16 -9.39 10.59
N GLU A 155 -5.79 -10.53 11.13
CA GLU A 155 -4.71 -11.33 10.55
C GLU A 155 -5.18 -12.06 9.29
N GLY A 156 -6.38 -12.63 9.34
CA GLY A 156 -6.90 -13.48 8.26
C GLY A 156 -6.29 -14.88 8.27
N SER A 157 -6.71 -15.71 7.31
CA SER A 157 -6.19 -17.07 7.17
C SER A 157 -5.28 -17.17 5.95
N GLU A 158 -3.98 -17.21 6.20
CA GLU A 158 -2.96 -17.49 5.20
C GLU A 158 -1.94 -18.52 5.68
N ILE A 159 -1.18 -19.03 4.70
CA ILE A 159 -0.10 -19.97 4.93
C ILE A 159 1.14 -19.15 5.27
N HIS A 160 1.70 -19.43 6.43
CA HIS A 160 2.88 -18.79 6.95
C HIS A 160 3.90 -19.82 7.38
N MET A 161 5.16 -19.41 7.33
CA MET A 161 6.23 -20.09 8.04
C MET A 161 6.01 -19.98 9.55
N GLY A 162 6.47 -20.97 10.29
CA GLY A 162 6.56 -20.91 11.74
C GLY A 162 7.66 -19.96 12.20
N ASP A 163 7.95 -20.00 13.50
CA ASP A 163 9.15 -19.35 14.03
C ASP A 163 10.42 -20.04 13.50
N LEU A 164 11.52 -19.31 13.42
CA LEU A 164 12.83 -19.80 12.96
C LEU A 164 13.69 -20.27 14.15
N GLY A 165 13.05 -20.92 15.12
CA GLY A 165 13.71 -21.41 16.33
C GLY A 165 14.33 -20.31 17.20
N GLY A 166 13.68 -19.14 17.28
CA GLY A 166 14.15 -17.97 18.01
C GLY A 166 15.11 -17.06 17.24
N ALA A 167 15.49 -17.41 16.01
CA ALA A 167 16.25 -16.51 15.13
C ALA A 167 15.33 -15.41 14.56
N SER A 168 15.82 -14.18 14.50
CA SER A 168 15.07 -13.06 13.89
C SER A 168 14.99 -13.16 12.37
N SER A 169 15.93 -13.86 11.75
CA SER A 169 15.97 -14.14 10.31
C SER A 169 16.97 -15.27 10.01
N VAL A 170 16.77 -15.97 8.90
CA VAL A 170 17.74 -16.93 8.36
C VAL A 170 17.89 -16.70 6.87
N LYS A 171 19.11 -16.74 6.33
CA LYS A 171 19.35 -16.56 4.90
C LYS A 171 19.35 -17.92 4.19
N ALA A 172 18.55 -18.04 3.15
CA ALA A 172 18.62 -19.15 2.20
C ALA A 172 19.59 -18.80 1.07
N GLU A 173 20.51 -19.70 0.76
CA GLU A 173 21.47 -19.55 -0.34
C GLU A 173 21.03 -20.36 -1.58
N ASP A 174 21.53 -19.95 -2.74
CA ASP A 174 21.21 -20.60 -4.02
C ASP A 174 21.55 -22.10 -4.02
N GLY A 175 20.63 -22.91 -4.54
CA GLY A 175 20.76 -24.36 -4.61
C GLY A 175 20.58 -25.13 -3.29
N GLU A 176 20.44 -24.44 -2.16
CA GLU A 176 20.21 -25.10 -0.88
C GLU A 176 18.87 -25.81 -0.82
N VAL A 177 18.83 -26.99 -0.21
CA VAL A 177 17.59 -27.73 0.01
C VAL A 177 17.06 -27.44 1.41
N TRP A 178 15.81 -26.99 1.45
CA TRP A 178 15.06 -26.67 2.65
C TRP A 178 13.84 -27.58 2.74
N THR A 179 13.46 -27.96 3.97
CA THR A 179 12.29 -28.79 4.24
C THR A 179 11.18 -27.94 4.84
N PHE A 180 10.05 -27.84 4.16
CA PHE A 180 8.83 -27.22 4.66
C PHE A 180 7.90 -28.33 5.16
N SER A 181 7.56 -28.31 6.44
CA SER A 181 6.82 -29.40 7.08
C SER A 181 5.70 -28.87 7.96
N VAL A 182 4.55 -29.55 7.93
CA VAL A 182 3.42 -29.26 8.82
C VAL A 182 3.57 -29.93 10.19
N ARG A 183 4.61 -30.76 10.38
CA ARG A 183 4.85 -31.41 11.67
C ARG A 183 5.26 -30.39 12.72
N SER A 184 4.72 -30.56 13.92
CA SER A 184 5.25 -29.88 15.10
C SER A 184 6.60 -30.50 15.47
N PHE A 185 7.61 -29.66 15.66
CA PHE A 185 8.93 -30.07 16.13
C PHE A 185 9.15 -29.52 17.54
N GLU A 186 9.83 -30.29 18.39
CA GLU A 186 10.43 -29.74 19.60
C GLU A 186 11.63 -28.87 19.22
N LEU A 187 11.84 -27.76 19.92
CA LEU A 187 12.99 -26.89 19.67
C LEU A 187 14.29 -27.54 20.19
N PRO A 188 15.43 -27.35 19.49
CA PRO A 188 15.61 -26.57 18.26
C PRO A 188 15.08 -27.30 17.01
N LEU A 189 14.65 -26.52 16.02
CA LEU A 189 14.23 -27.07 14.72
C LEU A 189 15.37 -27.86 14.07
N PRO A 190 15.07 -28.94 13.32
CA PRO A 190 16.06 -29.61 12.48
C PRO A 190 16.70 -28.64 11.49
N GLU A 191 17.92 -28.92 11.07
CA GLU A 191 18.66 -28.08 10.14
C GLU A 191 17.84 -27.83 8.85
N ARG A 192 17.78 -26.56 8.41
CA ARG A 192 17.07 -26.10 7.20
C ARG A 192 15.62 -26.58 7.12
N THR A 193 14.97 -26.70 8.27
CA THR A 193 13.56 -27.12 8.36
C THR A 193 12.70 -25.98 8.87
N ILE A 194 11.57 -25.77 8.20
CA ILE A 194 10.62 -24.71 8.47
C ILE A 194 9.27 -25.35 8.74
N ASN A 195 8.67 -25.00 9.87
CA ASN A 195 7.30 -25.39 10.16
C ASN A 195 6.33 -24.55 9.30
N VAL A 196 5.23 -25.13 8.86
CA VAL A 196 4.17 -24.42 8.11
C VAL A 196 2.85 -24.55 8.88
N ASN A 197 2.13 -23.43 9.01
CA ASN A 197 0.89 -23.34 9.80
C ASN A 197 -0.38 -23.90 9.12
N TYR A 198 -0.24 -24.73 8.07
CA TYR A 198 -1.35 -25.22 7.26
C TYR A 198 -1.22 -26.72 6.99
N ASP A 199 -2.03 -27.54 7.64
CA ASP A 199 -1.94 -29.01 7.57
C ASP A 199 -2.08 -29.57 6.15
N GLY A 200 -2.81 -28.89 5.27
CA GLY A 200 -3.00 -29.32 3.87
C GLY A 200 -1.86 -28.96 2.92
N PHE A 201 -0.74 -28.45 3.44
CA PHE A 201 0.36 -27.89 2.65
C PHE A 201 0.95 -28.91 1.68
N ALA A 202 1.25 -30.11 2.18
CA ALA A 202 1.82 -31.15 1.35
C ALA A 202 0.83 -31.63 0.28
N GLU A 203 -0.48 -31.60 0.52
CA GLU A 203 -1.49 -32.03 -0.45
C GLU A 203 -1.66 -31.05 -1.61
N ASP A 204 -1.58 -29.75 -1.33
CA ASP A 204 -1.82 -28.70 -2.34
C ASP A 204 -0.61 -28.48 -3.27
N VAL A 205 0.57 -28.91 -2.84
CA VAL A 205 1.84 -28.73 -3.57
C VAL A 205 2.16 -29.94 -4.46
N ARG A 206 2.75 -29.70 -5.63
CA ARG A 206 3.30 -30.73 -6.54
C ARG A 206 4.78 -30.49 -6.79
N VAL A 207 5.49 -31.56 -7.15
CA VAL A 207 6.88 -31.47 -7.61
C VAL A 207 6.93 -30.61 -8.88
N GLY A 208 7.84 -29.65 -8.91
CA GLY A 208 7.97 -28.62 -9.95
C GLY A 208 7.22 -27.32 -9.65
N ASP A 209 6.38 -27.26 -8.61
CA ASP A 209 5.76 -25.98 -8.20
C ASP A 209 6.83 -25.03 -7.63
N GLU A 210 6.62 -23.74 -7.83
CA GLU A 210 7.43 -22.67 -7.24
C GLU A 210 6.81 -22.23 -5.91
N LEU A 211 7.58 -22.26 -4.83
CA LEU A 211 7.22 -21.71 -3.52
C LEU A 211 7.86 -20.33 -3.36
N LEU A 212 7.01 -19.31 -3.22
CA LEU A 212 7.41 -17.93 -2.99
C LEU A 212 7.23 -17.59 -1.51
N VAL A 213 8.26 -16.99 -0.93
CA VAL A 213 8.26 -16.44 0.44
C VAL A 213 8.09 -14.93 0.36
N ASP A 214 7.11 -14.37 1.08
CA ASP A 214 6.80 -12.92 1.13
C ASP A 214 6.75 -12.27 -0.26
N GLY A 215 6.02 -12.87 -1.21
CA GLY A 215 5.88 -12.33 -2.56
C GLY A 215 7.15 -12.38 -3.41
N GLY A 216 8.13 -13.20 -3.03
CA GLY A 216 9.36 -13.44 -3.79
C GLY A 216 10.64 -12.89 -3.16
N MET A 217 10.62 -12.58 -1.86
CA MET A 217 11.84 -12.29 -1.09
C MET A 217 12.82 -13.46 -1.10
N ALA A 218 12.31 -14.69 -1.16
CA ALA A 218 13.02 -15.89 -1.55
C ALA A 218 12.13 -16.76 -2.43
N ARG A 219 12.72 -17.55 -3.34
CA ARG A 219 12.00 -18.53 -4.15
C ARG A 219 12.62 -19.90 -4.05
N PHE A 220 11.76 -20.91 -4.06
CA PHE A 220 12.16 -22.31 -4.04
C PHE A 220 11.40 -23.09 -5.10
N GLU A 221 12.03 -24.11 -5.67
CA GLU A 221 11.39 -25.12 -6.51
C GLU A 221 11.12 -26.37 -5.67
N VAL A 222 9.91 -26.91 -5.73
CA VAL A 222 9.56 -28.15 -5.03
C VAL A 222 10.19 -29.34 -5.76
N ILE A 223 11.13 -30.02 -5.10
CA ILE A 223 11.89 -31.12 -5.72
C ILE A 223 11.40 -32.50 -5.28
N GLU A 224 10.83 -32.62 -4.08
CA GLU A 224 10.43 -33.91 -3.52
C GLU A 224 9.35 -33.73 -2.44
N LYS A 225 8.44 -34.70 -2.32
CA LYS A 225 7.46 -34.80 -1.24
C LYS A 225 7.61 -36.11 -0.50
N ILE A 226 7.76 -36.05 0.83
CA ILE A 226 7.93 -37.20 1.72
C ILE A 226 6.86 -37.12 2.82
N GLY A 227 5.67 -37.67 2.53
CA GLY A 227 4.51 -37.55 3.41
C GLY A 227 4.15 -36.06 3.63
N PRO A 228 4.10 -35.56 4.88
CA PRO A 228 3.83 -34.15 5.19
C PRO A 228 5.03 -33.21 4.97
N ASP A 229 6.21 -33.74 4.63
CA ASP A 229 7.43 -32.97 4.46
C ASP A 229 7.65 -32.67 2.96
N VAL A 230 7.81 -31.40 2.60
CA VAL A 230 8.07 -30.95 1.23
C VAL A 230 9.48 -30.41 1.17
N LYS A 231 10.32 -31.00 0.32
CA LYS A 231 11.67 -30.49 0.08
C LYS A 231 11.66 -29.55 -1.09
N CYS A 232 12.21 -28.37 -0.88
CA CYS A 232 12.31 -27.34 -1.88
C CYS A 232 13.77 -26.90 -2.05
N ARG A 233 14.21 -26.73 -3.28
CA ARG A 233 15.53 -26.19 -3.62
C ARG A 233 15.42 -24.68 -3.79
N CYS A 234 16.24 -23.90 -3.09
CA CYS A 234 16.30 -22.46 -3.27
C CYS A 234 16.75 -22.12 -4.70
N THR A 235 15.96 -21.32 -5.40
CA THR A 235 16.24 -20.84 -6.76
C THR A 235 16.56 -19.36 -6.79
N ASP A 236 15.95 -18.57 -5.89
CA ASP A 236 16.30 -17.17 -5.66
C ASP A 236 16.66 -17.01 -4.17
N PRO A 237 17.95 -16.78 -3.84
CA PRO A 237 18.40 -16.64 -2.46
C PRO A 237 17.82 -15.40 -1.80
N GLY A 238 17.53 -15.49 -0.51
CA GLY A 238 16.79 -14.46 0.20
C GLY A 238 16.79 -14.65 1.70
N LEU A 239 16.27 -13.63 2.40
CA LEU A 239 16.04 -13.71 3.84
C LEU A 239 14.69 -14.36 4.10
N LEU A 240 14.67 -15.32 5.02
CA LEU A 240 13.49 -15.93 5.59
C LEU A 240 13.24 -15.26 6.93
N LEU A 241 12.03 -14.73 7.11
CA LEU A 241 11.60 -14.08 8.34
C LEU A 241 10.59 -14.96 9.07
N PRO A 242 10.51 -14.90 10.42
CA PRO A 242 9.47 -15.60 11.16
C PRO A 242 8.08 -15.17 10.69
N ARG A 243 7.17 -16.13 10.51
CA ARG A 243 5.78 -15.85 10.08
C ARG A 243 5.65 -15.21 8.69
N ALA A 244 6.66 -15.29 7.85
CA ALA A 244 6.56 -14.86 6.46
C ALA A 244 5.56 -15.72 5.67
N ASN A 245 4.86 -15.07 4.73
CA ASN A 245 3.80 -15.63 3.91
C ASN A 245 4.35 -16.62 2.87
N LEU A 246 3.61 -17.69 2.61
CA LEU A 246 3.94 -18.72 1.62
C LEU A 246 2.86 -18.79 0.54
N THR A 247 3.28 -18.68 -0.71
CA THR A 247 2.41 -18.89 -1.89
C THR A 247 3.03 -19.89 -2.84
N PHE A 248 2.20 -20.64 -3.59
CA PHE A 248 2.67 -21.61 -4.58
C PHE A 248 2.22 -21.20 -5.97
N TRP A 249 3.12 -21.38 -6.92
CA TRP A 249 2.90 -21.06 -8.32
C TRP A 249 3.17 -22.29 -9.19
N ARG A 250 2.30 -22.51 -10.17
CA ARG A 250 2.40 -23.57 -11.17
C ARG A 250 2.10 -22.96 -12.52
N ASP A 251 3.02 -23.12 -13.47
CA ASP A 251 2.90 -22.58 -14.83
C ASP A 251 2.58 -21.07 -14.87
N GLY A 252 3.19 -20.29 -13.96
CA GLY A 252 2.99 -18.84 -13.88
C GLY A 252 1.65 -18.40 -13.29
N SER A 253 0.92 -19.30 -12.62
CA SER A 253 -0.33 -18.99 -11.92
C SER A 253 -0.33 -19.55 -10.50
N ILE A 254 -0.97 -18.85 -9.56
CA ILE A 254 -1.07 -19.31 -8.18
C ILE A 254 -1.91 -20.60 -8.05
N VAL A 255 -1.43 -21.55 -7.23
CA VAL A 255 -2.11 -22.82 -6.92
C VAL A 255 -3.06 -22.63 -5.74
N ARG A 256 -4.33 -23.01 -5.93
CA ARG A 256 -5.42 -22.71 -5.00
C ARG A 256 -6.36 -23.91 -4.81
N GLU A 257 -5.77 -25.07 -4.54
CA GLU A 257 -6.49 -26.33 -4.34
C GLU A 257 -7.29 -26.29 -3.02
N ARG A 258 -6.86 -26.96 -1.94
CA ARG A 258 -7.61 -26.97 -0.67
C ARG A 258 -7.48 -25.65 0.09
N ASN A 259 -6.40 -24.89 -0.12
CA ASN A 259 -6.17 -23.54 0.41
C ASN A 259 -7.33 -22.57 0.20
N ALA A 260 -8.08 -22.73 -0.90
CA ALA A 260 -9.24 -21.91 -1.19
C ALA A 260 -10.31 -22.01 -0.09
N MET A 261 -10.40 -23.16 0.60
CA MET A 261 -11.39 -23.43 1.65
C MET A 261 -11.02 -22.89 3.03
N LEU A 262 -9.82 -22.32 3.21
CA LEU A 262 -9.49 -21.64 4.48
C LEU A 262 -10.50 -20.51 4.75
N PRO A 263 -11.07 -20.44 5.96
CA PRO A 263 -12.06 -19.43 6.30
C PRO A 263 -11.43 -18.03 6.22
N THR A 264 -12.09 -17.05 5.63
CA THR A 264 -11.55 -15.68 5.57
C THR A 264 -11.31 -15.08 6.96
N ILE A 265 -12.20 -15.36 7.92
CA ILE A 265 -12.07 -14.92 9.31
C ILE A 265 -11.76 -16.15 10.15
N SER A 266 -10.55 -16.20 10.71
CA SER A 266 -10.11 -17.31 11.56
C SER A 266 -10.79 -17.28 12.94
N SER A 267 -10.66 -18.36 13.71
CA SER A 267 -11.12 -18.39 15.10
C SER A 267 -10.44 -17.33 15.97
N LYS A 268 -9.16 -17.02 15.70
CA LYS A 268 -8.43 -15.94 16.37
C LYS A 268 -9.02 -14.59 15.99
N ASP A 269 -9.27 -14.35 14.71
CA ASP A 269 -9.85 -13.08 14.24
C ASP A 269 -11.22 -12.80 14.86
N TRP A 270 -12.07 -13.81 15.06
CA TRP A 270 -13.36 -13.61 15.74
C TRP A 270 -13.19 -13.12 17.18
N LEU A 271 -12.19 -13.63 17.90
CA LEU A 271 -11.88 -13.15 19.24
C LEU A 271 -11.28 -11.73 19.23
N ASP A 272 -10.48 -11.40 18.22
CA ASP A 272 -9.93 -10.06 18.02
C ASP A 272 -11.02 -9.05 17.61
N ILE A 273 -12.00 -9.47 16.80
CA ILE A 273 -13.19 -8.71 16.46
C ILE A 273 -14.03 -8.42 17.70
N ASP A 274 -14.26 -9.41 18.57
CA ASP A 274 -14.97 -9.19 19.83
C ASP A 274 -14.23 -8.18 20.73
N PHE A 275 -12.90 -8.23 20.75
CA PHE A 275 -12.07 -7.23 21.41
C PHE A 275 -12.24 -5.83 20.78
N GLY A 276 -12.16 -5.71 19.45
CA GLY A 276 -12.35 -4.43 18.75
C GLY A 276 -13.73 -3.83 18.99
N ILE A 277 -14.78 -4.66 19.02
CA ILE A 277 -16.15 -4.23 19.38
C ILE A 277 -16.20 -3.70 20.81
N ALA A 278 -15.58 -4.41 21.76
CA ALA A 278 -15.57 -4.02 23.17
C ALA A 278 -14.81 -2.71 23.43
N GLU A 279 -13.68 -2.50 22.75
CA GLU A 279 -12.89 -1.26 22.84
C GLU A 279 -13.49 -0.11 22.00
N GLY A 280 -14.48 -0.39 21.17
CA GLY A 280 -15.16 0.60 20.34
C GLY A 280 -14.25 1.23 19.29
N VAL A 281 -13.56 0.39 18.49
CA VAL A 281 -12.79 0.86 17.33
C VAL A 281 -13.73 1.44 16.26
N ASP A 282 -13.21 2.33 15.42
CA ASP A 282 -14.01 3.02 14.40
C ASP A 282 -14.10 2.19 13.10
N PHE A 283 -13.06 1.41 12.80
CA PHE A 283 -12.99 0.56 11.61
C PHE A 283 -12.48 -0.85 11.94
N ILE A 284 -13.01 -1.86 11.25
CA ILE A 284 -12.41 -3.19 11.13
C ILE A 284 -12.01 -3.40 9.68
N ALA A 285 -10.71 -3.52 9.42
CA ALA A 285 -10.16 -3.95 8.14
C ALA A 285 -10.05 -5.48 8.14
N VAL A 286 -10.70 -6.12 7.18
CA VAL A 286 -10.77 -7.58 7.07
C VAL A 286 -9.80 -8.04 5.99
N SER A 287 -8.88 -8.92 6.36
CA SER A 287 -7.85 -9.50 5.49
C SER A 287 -8.42 -10.64 4.65
N PHE A 288 -7.86 -10.82 3.45
CA PHE A 288 -8.10 -11.90 2.49
C PHE A 288 -9.58 -12.14 2.19
N VAL A 289 -10.32 -11.06 1.95
CA VAL A 289 -11.76 -11.12 1.65
C VAL A 289 -12.01 -11.82 0.32
N LYS A 290 -12.66 -12.99 0.37
CA LYS A 290 -12.94 -13.81 -0.83
C LYS A 290 -14.34 -13.59 -1.40
N SER A 291 -15.31 -13.16 -0.60
CA SER A 291 -16.70 -12.99 -1.03
C SER A 291 -17.44 -11.90 -0.26
N ALA A 292 -18.52 -11.40 -0.86
CA ALA A 292 -19.38 -10.41 -0.23
C ALA A 292 -20.13 -10.96 1.01
N GLU A 293 -20.34 -12.28 1.07
CA GLU A 293 -21.03 -12.94 2.19
C GLU A 293 -20.27 -12.77 3.51
N VAL A 294 -18.94 -12.91 3.49
CA VAL A 294 -18.10 -12.73 4.68
C VAL A 294 -18.30 -11.34 5.29
N ILE A 295 -18.34 -10.31 4.44
CA ILE A 295 -18.56 -8.92 4.87
C ILE A 295 -19.97 -8.74 5.47
N ARG A 296 -21.00 -9.28 4.81
CA ARG A 296 -22.38 -9.20 5.32
C ARG A 296 -22.54 -9.91 6.67
N HIS A 297 -21.90 -11.07 6.81
CA HIS A 297 -21.91 -11.83 8.06
C HIS A 297 -21.24 -11.03 9.17
N LEU A 298 -20.04 -10.49 8.94
CA LEU A 298 -19.34 -9.66 9.94
C LEU A 298 -20.17 -8.43 10.34
N LYS A 299 -20.77 -7.72 9.39
CA LYS A 299 -21.63 -6.56 9.69
C LYS A 299 -22.85 -6.95 10.53
N SER A 300 -23.47 -8.08 10.23
CA SER A 300 -24.60 -8.61 11.01
C SER A 300 -24.17 -8.99 12.43
N TYR A 301 -22.98 -9.59 12.56
CA TYR A 301 -22.38 -9.95 13.84
C TYR A 301 -22.09 -8.72 14.70
N ILE A 302 -21.49 -7.67 14.13
CA ILE A 302 -21.23 -6.39 14.79
C ILE A 302 -22.55 -5.77 15.26
N ALA A 303 -23.55 -5.69 14.38
CA ALA A 303 -24.85 -5.10 14.69
C ALA A 303 -25.57 -5.85 15.84
N ALA A 304 -25.41 -7.17 15.92
CA ALA A 304 -25.97 -7.99 16.99
C ALA A 304 -25.29 -7.74 18.34
N ARG A 305 -23.96 -7.53 18.36
CA ARG A 305 -23.17 -7.33 19.59
C ARG A 305 -23.11 -5.89 20.07
N SER A 306 -23.18 -4.92 19.17
CA SER A 306 -23.06 -3.49 19.48
C SER A 306 -24.15 -2.71 18.75
N ARG A 307 -25.34 -2.70 19.34
CA ARG A 307 -26.51 -2.01 18.77
C ARG A 307 -26.24 -0.51 18.67
N GLY A 308 -26.35 0.03 17.46
CA GLY A 308 -26.10 1.45 17.19
C GLY A 308 -24.61 1.81 17.08
N SER A 309 -23.72 0.83 16.93
CA SER A 309 -22.34 1.08 16.56
C SER A 309 -22.26 1.67 15.14
N ASP A 310 -21.46 2.72 14.99
CA ASP A 310 -21.10 3.31 13.70
C ASP A 310 -19.83 2.68 13.10
N MET A 311 -19.39 1.54 13.65
CA MET A 311 -18.16 0.86 13.22
C MET A 311 -18.29 0.38 11.77
N ALA A 312 -17.34 0.78 10.94
CA ALA A 312 -17.33 0.49 9.51
C ALA A 312 -16.40 -0.68 9.17
N VAL A 313 -16.82 -1.50 8.19
CA VAL A 313 -16.04 -2.64 7.72
C VAL A 313 -15.34 -2.31 6.40
N ILE A 314 -14.01 -2.41 6.39
CA ILE A 314 -13.15 -2.16 5.23
C ILE A 314 -12.67 -3.51 4.69
N ALA A 315 -12.98 -3.83 3.44
CA ALA A 315 -12.47 -5.05 2.81
C ALA A 315 -11.07 -4.82 2.24
N LYS A 316 -10.10 -5.64 2.64
CA LYS A 316 -8.77 -5.64 2.03
C LYS A 316 -8.80 -6.49 0.75
N ILE A 317 -8.42 -5.86 -0.36
CA ILE A 317 -8.36 -6.47 -1.68
C ILE A 317 -6.93 -6.94 -1.91
N GLU A 318 -6.72 -8.22 -1.58
CA GLU A 318 -5.38 -8.82 -1.47
C GLU A 318 -5.22 -10.05 -2.34
N SER A 319 -6.32 -10.71 -2.74
CA SER A 319 -6.26 -12.01 -3.40
C SER A 319 -6.92 -12.00 -4.76
N ILE A 320 -6.56 -12.97 -5.59
CA ILE A 320 -7.23 -13.18 -6.88
C ILE A 320 -8.73 -13.50 -6.73
N ASP A 321 -9.18 -14.08 -5.60
CA ASP A 321 -10.63 -14.23 -5.32
C ASP A 321 -11.30 -12.88 -5.11
N SER A 322 -10.64 -12.00 -4.36
CA SER A 322 -11.11 -10.63 -4.15
C SER A 322 -11.31 -9.92 -5.48
N LEU A 323 -10.43 -10.17 -6.46
CA LEU A 323 -10.52 -9.59 -7.81
C LEU A 323 -11.65 -10.16 -8.65
N LYS A 324 -11.94 -11.47 -8.54
CA LYS A 324 -13.07 -12.11 -9.23
C LYS A 324 -14.41 -11.57 -8.71
N ASN A 325 -14.50 -11.36 -7.40
CA ASN A 325 -15.71 -10.92 -6.70
C ASN A 325 -15.68 -9.43 -6.33
N LEU A 326 -14.88 -8.63 -7.06
CA LEU A 326 -14.50 -7.28 -6.61
C LEU A 326 -15.70 -6.36 -6.37
N GLU A 327 -16.63 -6.30 -7.33
CA GLU A 327 -17.77 -5.40 -7.24
C GLU A 327 -18.72 -5.76 -6.10
N GLU A 328 -19.03 -7.05 -5.92
CA GLU A 328 -19.92 -7.49 -4.85
C GLU A 328 -19.33 -7.24 -3.46
N ILE A 329 -18.02 -7.45 -3.31
CA ILE A 329 -17.29 -7.20 -2.06
C ILE A 329 -17.33 -5.71 -1.72
N ILE A 330 -17.00 -4.83 -2.68
CA ILE A 330 -17.02 -3.38 -2.46
C ILE A 330 -18.43 -2.88 -2.13
N ARG A 331 -19.47 -3.40 -2.81
CA ARG A 331 -20.86 -3.03 -2.52
C ARG A 331 -21.29 -3.41 -1.10
N ALA A 332 -20.88 -4.59 -0.62
CA ALA A 332 -21.20 -5.07 0.72
C ALA A 332 -20.43 -4.33 1.83
N SER A 333 -19.23 -3.83 1.51
CA SER A 333 -18.32 -3.17 2.46
C SER A 333 -18.65 -1.69 2.66
N ASP A 334 -18.10 -1.10 3.73
CA ASP A 334 -18.18 0.36 3.97
C ASP A 334 -17.03 1.12 3.31
N GLY A 335 -15.98 0.40 2.90
CA GLY A 335 -14.86 0.89 2.10
C GLY A 335 -13.99 -0.27 1.64
N ALA A 336 -12.92 0.03 0.92
CA ALA A 336 -11.93 -0.95 0.48
C ALA A 336 -10.50 -0.48 0.75
N MET A 337 -9.58 -1.43 0.88
CA MET A 337 -8.16 -1.18 1.00
C MET A 337 -7.43 -1.99 -0.07
N VAL A 338 -6.66 -1.31 -0.93
CA VAL A 338 -5.75 -1.95 -1.88
C VAL A 338 -4.46 -2.26 -1.13
N ALA A 339 -4.28 -3.52 -0.72
CA ALA A 339 -3.10 -3.98 0.00
C ALA A 339 -2.12 -4.60 -1.00
N ARG A 340 -1.18 -3.77 -1.46
CA ARG A 340 -0.37 -4.03 -2.65
C ARG A 340 0.70 -5.10 -2.43
N GLY A 341 1.21 -5.20 -1.21
CA GLY A 341 2.19 -6.23 -0.84
C GLY A 341 1.59 -7.62 -1.00
N ASP A 342 0.50 -7.91 -0.30
CA ASP A 342 -0.17 -9.21 -0.36
C ASP A 342 -0.74 -9.50 -1.75
N MET A 343 -1.33 -8.49 -2.41
CA MET A 343 -1.80 -8.62 -3.79
C MET A 343 -0.66 -8.93 -4.77
N GLY A 344 0.52 -8.33 -4.60
CA GLY A 344 1.70 -8.59 -5.42
C GLY A 344 2.24 -10.02 -5.28
N ALA A 345 1.94 -10.72 -4.19
CA ALA A 345 2.25 -12.14 -4.03
C ALA A 345 1.27 -13.06 -4.79
N GLN A 346 0.10 -12.53 -5.18
CA GLN A 346 -1.03 -13.30 -5.70
C GLN A 346 -1.25 -13.10 -7.22
N VAL A 347 -0.68 -12.04 -7.79
CA VAL A 347 -0.75 -11.71 -9.23
C VAL A 347 0.61 -11.25 -9.73
N PRO A 348 0.90 -11.34 -11.04
CA PRO A 348 2.16 -10.82 -11.59
C PRO A 348 2.36 -9.34 -11.23
N LEU A 349 3.58 -8.97 -10.83
CA LEU A 349 3.89 -7.67 -10.26
C LEU A 349 3.52 -6.50 -11.19
N GLU A 350 3.66 -6.71 -12.50
CA GLU A 350 3.35 -5.72 -13.53
C GLU A 350 1.85 -5.43 -13.65
N GLN A 351 0.98 -6.30 -13.13
CA GLN A 351 -0.46 -6.11 -13.13
C GLN A 351 -0.94 -5.26 -11.95
N VAL A 352 -0.19 -5.23 -10.84
CA VAL A 352 -0.58 -4.54 -9.60
C VAL A 352 -1.00 -3.08 -9.82
N PRO A 353 -0.26 -2.24 -10.59
CA PRO A 353 -0.67 -0.84 -10.80
C PRO A 353 -2.02 -0.71 -11.53
N SER A 354 -2.27 -1.57 -12.53
CA SER A 354 -3.51 -1.56 -13.30
C SER A 354 -4.71 -2.02 -12.46
N ILE A 355 -4.50 -3.01 -11.59
CA ILE A 355 -5.51 -3.54 -10.68
C ILE A 355 -5.84 -2.49 -9.60
N GLN A 356 -4.85 -1.82 -9.01
CA GLN A 356 -5.06 -0.70 -8.09
C GLN A 356 -5.96 0.35 -8.72
N GLN A 357 -5.64 0.79 -9.94
CA GLN A 357 -6.44 1.80 -10.64
C GLN A 357 -7.89 1.35 -10.83
N LYS A 358 -8.11 0.08 -11.22
CA LYS A 358 -9.45 -0.51 -11.36
C LYS A 358 -10.22 -0.50 -10.04
N ILE A 359 -9.58 -0.89 -8.94
CA ILE A 359 -10.21 -0.90 -7.60
C ILE A 359 -10.60 0.52 -7.18
N VAL A 360 -9.68 1.49 -7.32
CA VAL A 360 -9.92 2.89 -6.96
C VAL A 360 -11.07 3.47 -7.79
N GLN A 361 -11.08 3.25 -9.10
CA GLN A 361 -12.17 3.72 -9.98
C GLN A 361 -13.52 3.13 -9.59
N LEU A 362 -13.57 1.83 -9.31
CA LEU A 362 -14.81 1.16 -8.91
C LEU A 362 -15.33 1.65 -7.56
N CYS A 363 -14.45 1.83 -6.57
CA CYS A 363 -14.82 2.42 -5.28
C CYS A 363 -15.43 3.82 -5.46
N ARG A 364 -14.81 4.66 -6.31
CA ARG A 364 -15.35 5.99 -6.63
C ARG A 364 -16.71 5.93 -7.32
N GLN A 365 -16.92 4.99 -8.25
CA GLN A 365 -18.21 4.80 -8.92
C GLN A 365 -19.30 4.35 -7.94
N LEU A 366 -18.93 3.63 -6.89
CA LEU A 366 -19.83 3.11 -5.86
C LEU A 366 -19.94 4.02 -4.61
N ASN A 367 -19.30 5.19 -4.63
CA ASN A 367 -19.18 6.09 -3.46
C ASN A 367 -18.66 5.39 -2.20
N LYS A 368 -17.69 4.49 -2.37
CA LYS A 368 -16.99 3.81 -1.28
C LYS A 368 -15.60 4.43 -1.09
N PRO A 369 -15.20 4.77 0.14
CA PRO A 369 -13.84 5.22 0.42
C PRO A 369 -12.84 4.11 0.10
N VAL A 370 -11.71 4.50 -0.48
CA VAL A 370 -10.62 3.58 -0.82
C VAL A 370 -9.28 4.02 -0.24
N ILE A 371 -8.59 3.07 0.37
CA ILE A 371 -7.25 3.25 0.96
C ILE A 371 -6.24 2.54 0.07
N VAL A 372 -5.15 3.21 -0.29
CA VAL A 372 -3.99 2.56 -0.94
C VAL A 372 -2.92 2.31 0.11
N ALA A 373 -2.48 1.06 0.20
CA ALA A 373 -1.66 0.54 1.30
C ALA A 373 -0.45 -0.27 0.82
N SER A 374 0.54 -0.36 1.71
CA SER A 374 1.81 -1.10 1.61
C SER A 374 2.77 -0.57 0.56
N GLN A 375 4.09 -0.60 0.83
CA GLN A 375 5.17 -0.27 -0.12
C GLN A 375 5.07 1.13 -0.76
N LEU A 376 4.54 2.13 -0.05
CA LEU A 376 4.49 3.52 -0.56
C LEU A 376 5.84 4.22 -0.34
N LEU A 377 6.46 4.02 0.82
CA LEU A 377 7.72 4.65 1.23
C LEU A 377 8.63 3.62 1.93
N GLU A 378 8.66 2.37 1.45
CA GLU A 378 9.34 1.23 2.07
C GLU A 378 10.80 1.53 2.48
N SER A 379 11.56 2.22 1.62
CA SER A 379 12.95 2.60 1.90
C SER A 379 13.09 3.47 3.14
N MET A 380 12.01 4.17 3.54
CA MET A 380 12.01 5.04 4.71
C MET A 380 11.93 4.31 6.05
N ILE A 381 11.77 2.99 6.04
CA ILE A 381 12.01 2.16 7.23
C ILE A 381 13.45 2.33 7.69
N GLU A 382 14.40 2.33 6.75
CA GLU A 382 15.84 2.40 7.04
C GLU A 382 16.44 3.77 6.80
N TYR A 383 15.96 4.50 5.79
CA TYR A 383 16.56 5.74 5.30
C TYR A 383 15.68 6.98 5.56
N PRO A 384 16.26 8.16 5.81
CA PRO A 384 15.47 9.35 6.13
C PRO A 384 14.78 10.01 4.93
N THR A 385 15.06 9.55 3.70
CA THR A 385 14.61 10.17 2.45
C THR A 385 14.15 9.07 1.50
N PRO A 386 12.98 9.23 0.84
CA PRO A 386 12.49 8.25 -0.10
C PRO A 386 13.23 8.32 -1.45
N THR A 387 13.09 7.28 -2.23
CA THR A 387 13.48 7.24 -3.64
C THR A 387 12.53 8.08 -4.50
N ARG A 388 12.96 8.40 -5.72
CA ARG A 388 12.09 9.08 -6.70
C ARG A 388 10.94 8.19 -7.18
N ALA A 389 11.15 6.88 -7.23
CA ALA A 389 10.12 5.91 -7.59
C ALA A 389 8.98 5.92 -6.57
N GLU A 390 9.28 5.89 -5.28
CA GLU A 390 8.29 5.96 -4.20
C GLU A 390 7.51 7.28 -4.21
N VAL A 391 8.18 8.42 -4.43
CA VAL A 391 7.48 9.70 -4.57
C VAL A 391 6.52 9.71 -5.78
N ALA A 392 6.93 9.09 -6.89
CA ALA A 392 6.07 8.96 -8.06
C ALA A 392 4.86 8.04 -7.79
N ASP A 393 5.07 6.95 -7.07
CA ASP A 393 4.01 6.01 -6.66
C ASP A 393 2.95 6.69 -5.76
N VAL A 394 3.40 7.40 -4.73
CA VAL A 394 2.52 8.23 -3.89
C VAL A 394 1.77 9.26 -4.73
N SER A 395 2.45 9.91 -5.67
CA SER A 395 1.83 10.91 -6.55
C SER A 395 0.74 10.31 -7.43
N GLU A 396 0.95 9.10 -7.93
CA GLU A 396 0.00 8.40 -8.79
C GLU A 396 -1.22 7.91 -8.00
N ALA A 397 -1.04 7.40 -6.77
CA ALA A 397 -2.16 7.03 -5.90
C ALA A 397 -3.09 8.24 -5.62
N VAL A 398 -2.51 9.43 -5.39
CA VAL A 398 -3.27 10.68 -5.21
C VAL A 398 -3.95 11.12 -6.51
N ARG A 399 -3.28 11.00 -7.67
CA ARG A 399 -3.88 11.30 -8.99
C ARG A 399 -5.05 10.39 -9.33
N GLN A 400 -4.96 9.11 -8.96
CA GLN A 400 -6.06 8.15 -9.07
C GLN A 400 -7.22 8.49 -8.13
N ARG A 401 -7.00 9.43 -7.21
CA ARG A 401 -7.96 9.98 -6.26
C ARG A 401 -8.38 8.95 -5.21
N ALA A 402 -7.38 8.23 -4.67
CA ALA A 402 -7.55 7.48 -3.43
C ALA A 402 -7.98 8.42 -2.29
N ASP A 403 -8.85 7.93 -1.41
CA ASP A 403 -9.33 8.73 -0.27
C ASP A 403 -8.31 8.77 0.86
N ALA A 404 -7.51 7.71 1.01
CA ALA A 404 -6.43 7.66 1.98
C ALA A 404 -5.19 6.90 1.47
N LEU A 405 -4.05 7.25 2.04
CA LEU A 405 -2.78 6.54 1.89
C LEU A 405 -2.34 6.00 3.25
N MET A 406 -1.67 4.84 3.26
CA MET A 406 -1.31 4.15 4.50
C MET A 406 0.18 3.87 4.63
N LEU A 407 0.78 4.30 5.74
CA LEU A 407 2.09 3.84 6.20
C LEU A 407 1.94 2.54 6.98
N SER A 408 2.77 1.56 6.61
CA SER A 408 2.80 0.21 7.16
C SER A 408 4.03 0.06 8.06
N GLY A 409 5.11 -0.56 7.58
CA GLY A 409 6.35 -0.71 8.32
C GLY A 409 7.02 0.64 8.65
N GLU A 410 6.84 1.63 7.79
CA GLU A 410 7.45 2.96 7.90
C GLU A 410 7.08 3.67 9.21
N SER A 411 5.82 3.55 9.63
CA SER A 411 5.35 4.14 10.89
C SER A 411 5.35 3.15 12.05
N ALA A 412 5.27 1.84 11.81
CA ALA A 412 5.21 0.85 12.88
C ALA A 412 6.57 0.62 13.54
N MET A 413 7.61 0.43 12.73
CA MET A 413 8.95 0.05 13.17
C MET A 413 10.09 0.84 12.52
N GLY A 414 9.78 1.70 11.54
CA GLY A 414 10.77 2.50 10.83
C GLY A 414 11.54 3.46 11.72
N ARG A 415 12.75 3.81 11.28
CA ARG A 415 13.63 4.77 11.98
C ARG A 415 13.16 6.22 11.87
N TYR A 416 12.30 6.52 10.90
CA TYR A 416 11.89 7.89 10.56
C TYR A 416 10.37 8.04 10.34
N PRO A 417 9.52 7.63 11.31
CA PRO A 417 8.06 7.60 11.14
C PRO A 417 7.48 8.99 10.82
N ASP A 418 7.93 10.03 11.54
CA ASP A 418 7.47 11.41 11.31
C ASP A 418 7.86 11.95 9.93
N LYS A 419 9.05 11.59 9.44
CA LYS A 419 9.52 12.01 8.12
C LYS A 419 8.73 11.31 7.02
N ALA A 420 8.46 10.02 7.16
CA ALA A 420 7.63 9.28 6.21
C ALA A 420 6.22 9.89 6.13
N LEU A 421 5.63 10.24 7.28
CA LEU A 421 4.34 10.93 7.32
C LEU A 421 4.40 12.30 6.65
N SER A 422 5.46 13.08 6.92
CA SER A 422 5.67 14.39 6.29
C SER A 422 5.80 14.27 4.77
N VAL A 423 6.46 13.23 4.25
CA VAL A 423 6.56 12.99 2.81
C VAL A 423 5.18 12.72 2.21
N LEU A 424 4.40 11.78 2.77
CA LEU A 424 3.04 11.51 2.27
C LEU A 424 2.19 12.77 2.26
N ARG A 425 2.26 13.56 3.33
CA ARG A 425 1.53 14.82 3.46
C ARG A 425 1.94 15.81 2.36
N SER A 426 3.24 16.08 2.21
CA SER A 426 3.75 17.09 1.29
C SER A 426 3.50 16.71 -0.18
N VAL A 427 3.71 15.44 -0.54
CA VAL A 427 3.41 14.94 -1.90
C VAL A 427 1.91 15.04 -2.18
N SER A 428 1.05 14.60 -1.26
CA SER A 428 -0.40 14.70 -1.43
C SER A 428 -0.86 16.15 -1.63
N LEU A 429 -0.39 17.08 -0.79
CA LEU A 429 -0.71 18.51 -0.92
C LEU A 429 -0.24 19.09 -2.26
N ARG A 430 0.98 18.74 -2.70
CA ARG A 430 1.54 19.21 -3.96
C ARG A 430 0.72 18.73 -5.15
N ILE A 431 0.36 17.45 -5.19
CA ILE A 431 -0.43 16.87 -6.28
C ILE A 431 -1.86 17.41 -6.27
N GLU A 432 -2.51 17.54 -5.11
CA GLU A 432 -3.83 18.15 -4.99
C GLU A 432 -3.85 19.64 -5.41
N LYS A 433 -2.77 20.38 -5.14
CA LYS A 433 -2.60 21.76 -5.60
C LYS A 433 -2.39 21.82 -7.11
N TRP A 434 -1.45 21.03 -7.63
CA TRP A 434 -1.18 20.95 -9.07
C TRP A 434 -2.44 20.56 -9.86
N TRP A 435 -3.18 19.57 -9.39
CA TRP A 435 -4.44 19.16 -10.00
C TRP A 435 -5.48 20.28 -10.05
N ARG A 436 -5.60 21.08 -8.97
CA ARG A 436 -6.49 22.24 -8.94
C ARG A 436 -6.05 23.34 -9.89
N GLU A 437 -4.75 23.54 -10.08
CA GLU A 437 -4.20 24.54 -11.00
C GLU A 437 -4.39 24.13 -12.46
N GLU A 438 -4.18 22.85 -12.78
CA GLU A 438 -4.28 22.33 -14.15
C GLU A 438 -5.74 22.18 -14.62
N LYS A 439 -6.63 21.72 -13.72
CA LYS A 439 -8.07 21.56 -14.02
C LYS A 439 -8.89 22.84 -13.92
N ARG A 440 -8.27 24.01 -13.81
CA ARG A 440 -8.97 25.31 -13.88
C ARG A 440 -9.82 25.48 -15.16
N HIS A 441 -9.55 24.68 -16.20
CA HIS A 441 -10.18 24.81 -17.51
C HIS A 441 -10.95 23.56 -17.99
N GLU A 442 -11.07 22.50 -17.20
CA GLU A 442 -11.84 21.30 -17.60
C GLU A 442 -13.30 21.39 -17.13
N ALA A 443 -14.23 21.05 -18.02
CA ALA A 443 -15.64 20.90 -17.66
C ALA A 443 -15.80 19.76 -16.63
N LEU A 444 -16.41 20.09 -15.50
CA LEU A 444 -16.81 19.11 -14.48
C LEU A 444 -17.98 18.28 -15.01
N GLU A 445 -17.68 17.13 -15.62
CA GLU A 445 -18.71 16.10 -15.84
C GLU A 445 -19.05 15.42 -14.51
N LEU A 446 -20.13 15.89 -13.90
CA LEU A 446 -20.69 15.33 -12.67
C LEU A 446 -21.71 14.27 -13.07
N ARG A 447 -21.32 13.00 -12.98
CA ARG A 447 -22.25 11.87 -13.18
C ARG A 447 -23.21 11.79 -12.00
N SER A 448 -24.48 11.50 -12.28
CA SER A 448 -25.48 11.20 -11.24
C SER A 448 -25.18 9.82 -10.62
N VAL A 449 -24.85 9.76 -9.33
CA VAL A 449 -24.41 8.51 -8.68
C VAL A 449 -25.45 7.95 -7.71
N SER A 450 -26.30 8.79 -7.11
CA SER A 450 -27.18 8.33 -6.02
C SER A 450 -28.60 7.92 -6.43
N SER A 451 -29.09 6.82 -5.84
CA SER A 451 -30.50 6.39 -5.86
C SER A 451 -31.33 6.91 -4.69
N SER A 452 -30.71 7.24 -3.54
CA SER A 452 -31.37 7.69 -2.30
C SER A 452 -31.57 9.21 -2.26
N PHE A 453 -32.71 9.67 -1.74
CA PHE A 453 -33.06 11.10 -1.69
C PHE A 453 -32.07 11.95 -0.86
N SER A 454 -31.61 11.46 0.29
CA SER A 454 -30.64 12.17 1.15
C SER A 454 -29.28 12.34 0.48
N ASP A 455 -28.84 11.30 -0.22
CA ASP A 455 -27.58 11.30 -0.93
C ASP A 455 -27.65 12.19 -2.19
N LYS A 456 -28.80 12.24 -2.87
CA LYS A 456 -29.05 13.18 -3.97
C LYS A 456 -28.98 14.65 -3.52
N ILE A 457 -29.49 14.98 -2.33
CA ILE A 457 -29.35 16.34 -1.78
C ILE A 457 -27.87 16.67 -1.54
N SER A 458 -27.14 15.76 -0.90
CA SER A 458 -25.71 15.96 -0.63
C SER A 458 -24.91 16.09 -1.93
N GLU A 459 -25.21 15.25 -2.92
CA GLU A 459 -24.65 15.28 -4.26
C GLU A 459 -24.95 16.61 -4.96
N GLU A 460 -26.20 17.08 -4.93
CA GLU A 460 -26.58 18.34 -5.56
C GLU A 460 -25.95 19.55 -4.87
N ILE A 461 -25.78 19.53 -3.55
CA ILE A 461 -25.05 20.57 -2.81
C ILE A 461 -23.59 20.60 -3.27
N CYS A 462 -22.93 19.43 -3.36
CA CYS A 462 -21.54 19.35 -3.83
C CYS A 462 -21.41 19.80 -5.29
N ASN A 463 -22.33 19.37 -6.15
CA ASN A 463 -22.37 19.74 -7.57
C ASN A 463 -22.58 21.24 -7.74
N SER A 464 -23.52 21.82 -6.98
CA SER A 464 -23.79 23.26 -6.97
C SER A 464 -22.61 24.06 -6.46
N ALA A 465 -21.98 23.63 -5.35
CA ALA A 465 -20.78 24.29 -4.82
C ALA A 465 -19.61 24.25 -5.83
N ALA A 466 -19.41 23.11 -6.52
CA ALA A 466 -18.39 22.99 -7.55
C ALA A 466 -18.65 23.93 -8.75
N LYS A 467 -19.92 24.03 -9.18
CA LYS A 467 -20.33 24.94 -10.26
C LYS A 467 -20.19 26.42 -9.87
N LEU A 468 -20.58 26.80 -8.65
CA LEU A 468 -20.45 28.16 -8.13
C LEU A 468 -18.98 28.60 -8.07
N MET A 469 -18.09 27.71 -7.60
CA MET A 469 -16.65 27.97 -7.55
C MET A 469 -16.00 28.04 -8.95
N ALA A 470 -16.55 27.34 -9.95
CA ALA A 470 -16.13 27.49 -11.34
C ALA A 470 -16.61 28.83 -11.95
N TRP A 471 -17.79 29.32 -11.54
CA TRP A 471 -18.39 30.56 -12.03
C TRP A 471 -17.73 31.84 -11.48
N GLU A 472 -17.35 31.87 -10.19
CA GLU A 472 -16.64 33.02 -9.60
C GLU A 472 -15.26 33.28 -10.22
N TRP A 473 -14.73 32.33 -11.01
CA TRP A 473 -13.38 32.38 -11.57
C TRP A 473 -13.32 32.39 -13.10
N THR A 474 -14.45 32.53 -13.81
CA THR A 474 -14.44 32.80 -15.26
C THR A 474 -14.15 34.28 -15.53
N PRO A 475 -13.00 34.65 -16.16
CA PRO A 475 -12.73 36.03 -16.52
C PRO A 475 -13.37 36.32 -17.88
N SER A 476 -14.67 36.61 -17.92
CA SER A 476 -15.25 37.39 -19.02
C SER A 476 -16.70 37.80 -18.74
N LEU A 477 -17.01 39.05 -19.11
CA LEU A 477 -18.30 39.74 -19.11
C LEU A 477 -18.71 40.47 -17.81
N CYS A 478 -17.81 41.28 -17.27
CA CYS A 478 -18.25 42.55 -16.68
C CYS A 478 -17.23 43.65 -17.01
N SER A 479 -17.60 44.52 -17.95
CA SER A 479 -16.95 45.82 -18.12
C SER A 479 -17.01 46.59 -16.79
N PRO A 480 -15.93 47.27 -16.37
CA PRO A 480 -15.91 47.97 -15.10
C PRO A 480 -16.82 49.20 -15.17
N ARG A 481 -17.94 49.18 -14.43
CA ARG A 481 -18.54 50.45 -13.99
C ARG A 481 -17.67 50.98 -12.83
N PRO A 482 -17.26 52.26 -12.84
CA PRO A 482 -16.51 52.82 -11.72
C PRO A 482 -17.42 52.96 -10.50
N GLY A 483 -16.97 52.47 -9.33
CA GLY A 483 -17.49 52.95 -8.05
C GLY A 483 -18.31 51.97 -7.20
N THR A 484 -17.94 50.69 -7.09
CA THR A 484 -18.36 49.85 -5.95
C THR A 484 -17.28 48.85 -5.57
N TRP A 485 -16.91 48.83 -4.30
CA TRP A 485 -16.02 47.83 -3.70
C TRP A 485 -16.76 46.49 -3.57
N PRO A 486 -16.22 45.34 -4.02
CA PRO A 486 -16.78 44.05 -3.69
C PRO A 486 -16.32 43.59 -2.30
N PRO A 487 -17.16 42.86 -1.55
CA PRO A 487 -16.79 42.29 -0.26
C PRO A 487 -15.74 41.18 -0.45
N CYS A 488 -14.80 41.12 0.48
CA CYS A 488 -13.78 40.10 0.55
C CYS A 488 -14.43 38.75 0.93
N SER A 489 -14.70 37.86 -0.03
CA SER A 489 -15.10 36.48 0.24
C SER A 489 -13.94 35.52 -0.05
N ARG A 490 -13.37 34.99 1.04
CA ARG A 490 -12.36 33.92 1.05
C ARG A 490 -13.04 32.59 0.66
N GLY A 491 -12.71 32.06 -0.51
CA GLY A 491 -13.27 30.81 -1.03
C GLY A 491 -12.34 29.60 -0.86
N ALA A 492 -12.53 28.85 0.23
CA ALA A 492 -12.20 27.42 0.31
C ALA A 492 -12.98 26.82 1.48
N ALA A 493 -14.18 26.26 1.22
CA ALA A 493 -14.96 25.60 2.26
C ALA A 493 -14.56 24.11 2.36
N PRO A 494 -13.87 23.68 3.44
CA PRO A 494 -13.77 22.25 3.76
C PRO A 494 -15.14 21.71 4.16
N THR A 495 -15.44 20.46 3.79
CA THR A 495 -16.64 19.75 4.25
C THR A 495 -16.50 19.42 5.74
N ALA A 496 -17.13 20.21 6.60
CA ALA A 496 -17.26 19.91 8.02
C ALA A 496 -18.55 19.09 8.23
N ARG A 497 -18.42 17.85 8.70
CA ARG A 497 -19.58 17.04 9.12
C ARG A 497 -19.74 17.22 10.63
N SER A 498 -20.82 17.85 11.08
CA SER A 498 -21.22 17.87 12.49
C SER A 498 -22.12 16.67 12.76
N SER A 499 -21.65 15.69 13.52
CA SER A 499 -22.51 14.62 14.07
C SER A 499 -22.90 14.99 15.51
N PRO A 500 -24.19 14.92 15.89
CA PRO A 500 -24.63 15.17 17.27
C PRO A 500 -24.44 13.94 18.20
N SER A 501 -23.73 12.89 17.77
CA SER A 501 -23.65 11.60 18.47
C SER A 501 -22.53 11.51 19.51
N ARG A 502 -22.54 12.37 20.52
CA ARG A 502 -21.95 12.06 21.83
C ARG A 502 -22.89 12.53 22.93
N ARG A 503 -23.93 11.73 23.20
CA ARG A 503 -24.74 11.91 24.42
C ARG A 503 -23.84 11.65 25.63
N ARG A 504 -23.52 12.71 26.37
CA ARG A 504 -22.96 12.62 27.73
C ARG A 504 -23.85 11.68 28.54
N ARG A 505 -23.29 10.55 29.01
CA ARG A 505 -23.92 9.79 30.10
C ARG A 505 -23.82 10.66 31.37
N PRO A 506 -24.93 10.92 32.08
CA PRO A 506 -24.83 11.56 33.39
C PRO A 506 -24.21 10.56 34.36
N SER A 507 -23.21 11.01 35.11
CA SER A 507 -22.69 10.33 36.29
C SER A 507 -23.82 10.19 37.31
N GLY A 508 -24.35 8.97 37.46
CA GLY A 508 -25.27 8.64 38.55
C GLY A 508 -24.47 8.50 39.83
N GLY A 509 -24.55 9.51 40.69
CA GLY A 509 -24.35 9.35 42.12
C GLY A 509 -25.64 8.78 42.73
N GLY A 510 -25.49 7.72 43.52
CA GLY A 510 -26.52 7.03 44.27
C GLY A 510 -25.86 5.93 45.08
#